data_AF-A0A4Q4ZCQ9-F1
#
_entry.id   AF-A0A4Q4ZCQ9-F1
#
_cell.length_a   1.000
_cell.length_b   1.000
_cell.length_c   1.000
_cell.angle_alpha   90.00
_cell.angle_beta   90.00
_cell.angle_gamma   90.00
#
_symmetry.space_group_name_H-M   'P 1'
#
loop_
_entity.id
_entity.type
_entity.pdbx_description
1 polymer ?
#
loop_
_entity_poly.entity_id
_entity_poly.type
_entity_poly.pdbx_seq_one_letter_code
_entity_poly.pdbx_strand_id
1 'polypeptide(L)'
;MMRTLGSQIGPSLTALLLSILLLAGCGDDSGGTAAGDRTASDGQTSRRSDPAPVGSVPFTEVGLPHATAAGGTVDPTAVPLDSDAAVQDFTAAFDGGELAGDVQDQVAATDVPEGEALVGAVVAIGCDVPPGVAVHRTGDGLEVTALAVKSATVECFAPVTTVALVLVDDDAL
;
A
#
# COMPACT_ATOMS: atom_id res chain seq x y z
N MET A 1 -48.96 -9.05 -2.48
CA MET A 1 -48.26 -10.24 -1.96
C MET A 1 -47.05 -9.77 -1.17
N MET A 2 -47.17 -9.71 0.15
CA MET A 2 -46.10 -9.30 1.08
C MET A 2 -45.20 -10.51 1.33
N ARG A 3 -43.89 -10.36 1.09
CA ARG A 3 -42.87 -11.33 1.50
C ARG A 3 -42.12 -10.76 2.71
N THR A 4 -42.23 -11.50 3.80
CA THR A 4 -41.77 -11.24 5.16
C THR A 4 -40.25 -11.32 5.28
N LEU A 5 -39.65 -10.39 6.04
CA LEU A 5 -38.23 -10.37 6.41
C LEU A 5 -37.90 -11.53 7.36
N GLY A 6 -36.82 -12.25 7.07
CA GLY A 6 -36.23 -13.28 7.94
C GLY A 6 -35.00 -12.73 8.67
N SER A 7 -35.20 -12.40 9.94
CA SER A 7 -34.19 -12.04 10.94
C SER A 7 -33.43 -13.28 11.40
N GLN A 8 -32.09 -13.28 11.35
CA GLN A 8 -31.24 -14.25 12.02
C GLN A 8 -30.14 -13.50 12.78
N ILE A 9 -30.51 -13.04 13.97
CA ILE A 9 -29.60 -12.51 14.99
C ILE A 9 -29.10 -13.72 15.78
N GLY A 10 -27.86 -14.16 15.54
CA GLY A 10 -27.21 -15.21 16.31
C GLY A 10 -26.36 -14.62 17.45
N PRO A 11 -26.66 -14.91 18.73
CA PRO A 11 -25.85 -14.50 19.86
C PRO A 11 -24.82 -15.60 20.18
N SER A 12 -23.59 -15.48 19.70
CA SER A 12 -22.46 -16.30 20.18
C SER A 12 -21.71 -15.56 21.27
N LEU A 13 -22.32 -15.64 22.44
CA LEU A 13 -21.82 -15.25 23.75
C LEU A 13 -20.60 -16.11 24.14
N THR A 14 -19.57 -15.47 24.71
CA THR A 14 -18.72 -15.98 25.81
C THR A 14 -17.94 -17.28 25.62
N ALA A 15 -16.67 -17.17 25.21
CA ALA A 15 -15.50 -17.87 25.76
C ALA A 15 -14.30 -17.48 24.86
N LEU A 16 -13.39 -16.59 25.27
CA LEU A 16 -12.18 -17.01 25.98
C LEU A 16 -11.49 -15.77 26.56
N LEU A 17 -11.91 -15.39 27.75
CA LEU A 17 -11.40 -14.29 28.55
C LEU A 17 -10.37 -14.87 29.52
N LEU A 18 -9.18 -15.28 29.05
CA LEU A 18 -8.08 -15.72 29.94
C LEU A 18 -6.72 -15.89 29.21
N SER A 19 -5.98 -14.80 28.96
CA SER A 19 -4.53 -14.86 28.70
C SER A 19 -3.84 -13.64 29.32
N ILE A 20 -4.07 -13.58 30.63
CA ILE A 20 -3.46 -12.74 31.65
C ILE A 20 -1.94 -12.96 31.68
N LEU A 21 -1.23 -11.83 31.60
CA LEU A 21 0.07 -11.48 32.21
C LEU A 21 1.26 -12.44 32.05
N LEU A 22 2.36 -11.87 31.53
CA LEU A 22 3.81 -12.07 31.80
C LEU A 22 4.50 -11.61 30.48
N LEU A 23 5.30 -10.56 30.37
CA LEU A 23 6.46 -10.16 31.17
C LEU A 23 6.61 -8.63 31.20
N ALA A 24 6.66 -8.09 32.41
CA ALA A 24 7.31 -6.81 32.70
C ALA A 24 8.83 -7.04 32.69
N GLY A 25 9.53 -6.40 31.74
CA GLY A 25 10.98 -6.31 31.71
C GLY A 25 11.41 -4.86 31.92
N CYS A 26 11.47 -4.43 33.18
CA CYS A 26 12.04 -3.15 33.59
C CYS A 26 13.54 -3.37 33.86
N GLY A 27 14.41 -2.79 33.03
CA GLY A 27 15.87 -2.85 33.14
C GLY A 27 16.42 -1.52 33.66
N ASP A 28 17.34 -1.63 34.61
CA ASP A 28 17.80 -0.67 35.61
C ASP A 28 18.65 0.51 35.08
N ASP A 29 18.55 1.63 35.79
CA ASP A 29 19.08 2.96 35.52
C ASP A 29 20.54 3.08 36.04
N SER A 30 21.52 3.23 35.15
CA SER A 30 22.93 3.46 35.51
C SER A 30 23.33 4.89 35.21
N GLY A 31 23.24 5.74 36.25
CA GLY A 31 23.74 7.11 36.24
C GLY A 31 25.27 7.18 36.22
N GLY A 32 25.81 7.92 35.25
CA GLY A 32 27.22 8.31 35.18
C GLY A 32 27.36 9.70 34.57
N THR A 33 27.68 10.69 35.39
CA THR A 33 27.86 12.10 34.99
C THR A 33 29.32 12.36 34.59
N ALA A 34 29.57 12.83 33.37
CA ALA A 34 30.67 13.76 33.06
C ALA A 34 30.48 14.40 31.68
N ALA A 35 30.58 15.72 31.66
CA ALA A 35 30.38 16.57 30.50
C ALA A 35 31.55 16.52 29.50
N GLY A 36 31.19 16.69 28.22
CA GLY A 36 32.06 17.24 27.18
C GLY A 36 32.46 16.26 26.08
N ASP A 37 31.68 16.21 24.99
CA ASP A 37 32.20 16.67 23.70
C ASP A 37 31.06 16.85 22.68
N ARG A 38 31.19 17.85 21.81
CA ARG A 38 30.24 18.11 20.72
C ARG A 38 30.53 17.13 19.59
N THR A 39 29.81 16.02 19.53
CA THR A 39 29.84 15.11 18.37
C THR A 39 28.54 15.27 17.59
N ALA A 40 28.69 15.56 16.31
CA ALA A 40 27.61 15.77 15.35
C ALA A 40 26.56 14.64 15.42
N SER A 41 25.29 15.02 15.49
CA SER A 41 24.18 14.13 15.17
C SER A 41 24.21 13.82 13.69
N ASP A 42 24.97 12.81 13.30
CA ASP A 42 24.69 12.09 12.07
C ASP A 42 23.42 11.26 12.33
N GLY A 43 22.28 11.87 12.00
CA GLY A 43 21.00 11.17 11.91
C GLY A 43 21.12 10.07 10.88
N GLN A 44 21.49 8.88 11.35
CA GLN A 44 21.51 7.66 10.58
C GLN A 44 20.06 7.29 10.27
N THR A 45 19.51 7.90 9.23
CA THR A 45 18.35 7.36 8.52
C THR A 45 18.77 5.98 8.05
N SER A 46 18.11 4.94 8.58
CA SER A 46 18.20 3.60 8.03
C SER A 46 17.69 3.67 6.60
N ARG A 47 18.59 3.93 5.65
CA ARG A 47 18.34 3.72 4.23
C ARG A 47 18.17 2.22 4.07
N ARG A 48 16.93 1.75 4.11
CA ARG A 48 16.58 0.45 3.52
C ARG A 48 17.14 0.52 2.10
N SER A 49 18.10 -0.34 1.82
CA SER A 49 18.70 -0.39 0.49
C SER A 49 17.67 -1.07 -0.38
N ASP A 50 17.00 -0.29 -1.22
CA ASP A 50 16.03 -0.85 -2.16
C ASP A 50 16.76 -1.86 -3.06
N PRO A 51 16.19 -3.04 -3.30
CA PRO A 51 16.81 -4.03 -4.16
C PRO A 51 17.01 -3.43 -5.55
N ALA A 52 18.18 -3.66 -6.16
CA ALA A 52 18.44 -3.15 -7.50
C ALA A 52 17.49 -3.85 -8.51
N PRO A 53 16.90 -3.11 -9.47
CA PRO A 53 16.07 -3.71 -10.50
C PRO A 53 16.89 -4.70 -11.33
N VAL A 54 16.35 -5.90 -11.50
CA VAL A 54 16.94 -7.01 -12.25
C VAL A 54 16.58 -6.91 -13.74
N GLY A 55 15.42 -6.33 -14.05
CA GLY A 55 14.97 -6.08 -15.41
C GLY A 55 13.61 -5.39 -15.48
N SER A 56 13.28 -4.81 -16.63
CA SER A 56 11.94 -4.30 -16.93
C SER A 56 11.01 -5.44 -17.30
N VAL A 57 9.76 -5.36 -16.85
CA VAL A 57 8.71 -6.35 -17.12
C VAL A 57 7.70 -5.73 -18.10
N PRO A 58 7.31 -6.42 -19.17
CA PRO A 58 6.19 -6.01 -20.02
C PRO A 58 4.89 -6.00 -19.21
N PHE A 59 4.08 -4.97 -19.38
CA PHE A 59 2.81 -4.83 -18.66
C PHE A 59 1.81 -4.03 -19.49
N THR A 60 0.53 -4.14 -19.11
CA THR A 60 -0.54 -3.26 -19.59
C THR A 60 -1.01 -2.38 -18.43
N GLU A 61 -0.94 -1.06 -18.60
CA GLU A 61 -1.51 -0.14 -17.61
C GLU A 61 -3.04 -0.17 -17.71
N VAL A 62 -3.69 -0.60 -16.64
CA VAL A 62 -5.16 -0.60 -16.54
C VAL A 62 -5.63 0.80 -16.15
N GLY A 63 -4.93 1.45 -15.22
CA GLY A 63 -5.11 2.87 -14.94
C GLY A 63 -4.44 3.34 -13.66
N LEU A 64 -4.66 4.62 -13.37
CA LEU A 64 -4.08 5.33 -12.23
C LEU A 64 -5.15 6.02 -11.36
N PRO A 65 -5.98 5.26 -10.61
CA PRO A 65 -6.89 5.83 -9.62
C PRO A 65 -6.14 6.74 -8.65
N HIS A 66 -6.72 7.90 -8.37
CA HIS A 66 -6.10 8.88 -7.49
C HIS A 66 -7.15 9.75 -6.80
N ALA A 67 -6.86 10.16 -5.57
CA ALA A 67 -7.69 11.11 -4.85
C ALA A 67 -6.85 12.00 -3.92
N THR A 68 -7.37 13.19 -3.66
CA THR A 68 -6.75 14.18 -2.76
C THR A 68 -7.03 13.79 -1.31
N ALA A 69 -6.00 13.85 -0.45
CA ALA A 69 -6.09 13.55 0.97
C ALA A 69 -6.63 12.14 1.29
N ALA A 70 -6.32 11.16 0.44
CA ALA A 70 -6.74 9.76 0.62
C ALA A 70 -5.82 8.94 1.53
N GLY A 71 -4.82 9.55 2.16
CA GLY A 71 -3.92 8.85 3.08
C GLY A 71 -3.02 7.81 2.39
N GLY A 72 -2.75 6.70 3.09
CA GLY A 72 -1.88 5.63 2.61
C GLY A 72 -0.38 5.86 2.83
N THR A 73 0.44 4.96 2.27
CA THR A 73 1.90 5.06 2.25
C THR A 73 2.38 4.59 0.89
N VAL A 74 3.39 5.27 0.33
CA VAL A 74 4.01 4.81 -0.92
C VAL A 74 4.66 3.45 -0.67
N ASP A 75 4.18 2.45 -1.39
CA ASP A 75 4.72 1.10 -1.42
C ASP A 75 4.69 0.62 -2.88
N PRO A 76 5.85 0.58 -3.55
CA PRO A 76 5.93 0.18 -4.95
C PRO A 76 5.73 -1.33 -5.12
N THR A 77 5.72 -2.12 -4.06
CA THR A 77 5.56 -3.58 -4.14
C THR A 77 4.22 -3.93 -4.77
N ALA A 78 4.25 -4.72 -5.84
CA ALA A 78 3.03 -5.17 -6.51
C ALA A 78 2.25 -6.14 -5.63
N VAL A 79 0.97 -5.84 -5.40
CA VAL A 79 0.04 -6.68 -4.64
C VAL A 79 -0.96 -7.32 -5.59
N PRO A 80 -1.08 -8.66 -5.64
CA PRO A 80 -2.13 -9.34 -6.40
C PRO A 80 -3.54 -8.93 -5.96
N LEU A 81 -4.40 -8.62 -6.93
CA LEU A 81 -5.80 -8.22 -6.72
C LEU A 81 -6.74 -9.26 -7.34
N ASP A 82 -6.54 -10.52 -6.97
CA ASP A 82 -7.20 -11.70 -7.54
C ASP A 82 -8.55 -12.06 -6.90
N SER A 83 -8.94 -11.32 -5.86
CA SER A 83 -10.14 -11.61 -5.07
C SER A 83 -10.66 -10.35 -4.37
N ASP A 84 -11.98 -10.33 -4.11
CA ASP A 84 -12.63 -9.24 -3.36
C ASP A 84 -11.96 -8.99 -2.00
N ALA A 85 -11.47 -10.04 -1.33
CA ALA A 85 -10.76 -9.93 -0.07
C ALA A 85 -9.42 -9.23 -0.22
N ALA A 86 -8.62 -9.60 -1.24
CA ALA A 86 -7.35 -8.94 -1.53
C ALA A 86 -7.54 -7.45 -1.86
N VAL A 87 -8.59 -7.13 -2.64
CA VAL A 87 -8.93 -5.73 -2.96
C VAL A 87 -9.35 -4.96 -1.71
N GLN A 88 -10.16 -5.56 -0.82
CA GLN A 88 -10.54 -4.93 0.44
C GLN A 88 -9.34 -4.68 1.35
N ASP A 89 -8.45 -5.67 1.49
CA ASP A 89 -7.25 -5.54 2.31
C ASP A 89 -6.30 -4.46 1.75
N PHE A 90 -6.12 -4.42 0.43
CA PHE A 90 -5.32 -3.39 -0.23
C PHE A 90 -5.92 -1.98 -0.02
N THR A 91 -7.24 -1.84 -0.18
CA THR A 91 -7.91 -0.53 -0.09
C THR A 91 -8.18 -0.05 1.33
N ALA A 92 -8.05 -0.92 2.34
CA ALA A 92 -8.22 -0.58 3.75
C ALA A 92 -7.20 0.46 4.27
N ALA A 93 -6.12 0.70 3.55
CA ALA A 93 -5.10 1.70 3.88
C ALA A 93 -5.52 3.15 3.55
N PHE A 94 -6.62 3.35 2.80
CA PHE A 94 -7.04 4.68 2.33
C PHE A 94 -8.11 5.32 3.21
N ASP A 95 -8.02 6.64 3.35
CA ASP A 95 -9.00 7.49 4.02
C ASP A 95 -10.13 7.92 3.07
N GLY A 96 -11.30 8.28 3.60
CA GLY A 96 -12.37 8.96 2.87
C GLY A 96 -13.16 8.10 1.86
N GLY A 97 -12.68 6.90 1.51
CA GLY A 97 -13.40 5.88 0.74
C GLY A 97 -13.51 6.12 -0.78
N GLU A 98 -13.27 7.34 -1.27
CA GLU A 98 -13.31 7.67 -2.71
C GLU A 98 -12.30 6.85 -3.51
N LEU A 99 -11.01 6.93 -3.14
CA LEU A 99 -9.95 6.16 -3.81
C LEU A 99 -10.17 4.65 -3.70
N ALA A 100 -10.66 4.18 -2.55
CA ALA A 100 -10.99 2.78 -2.35
C ALA A 100 -12.09 2.31 -3.31
N GLY A 101 -13.14 3.13 -3.47
CA GLY A 101 -14.23 2.88 -4.43
C GLY A 101 -13.72 2.85 -5.87
N ASP A 102 -12.92 3.83 -6.28
CA ASP A 102 -12.38 3.88 -7.64
C ASP A 102 -11.50 2.66 -7.97
N VAL A 103 -10.66 2.22 -7.02
CA VAL A 103 -9.86 1.00 -7.17
C VAL A 103 -10.76 -0.23 -7.29
N GLN A 104 -11.76 -0.37 -6.43
CA GLN A 104 -12.70 -1.50 -6.45
C GLN A 104 -13.50 -1.56 -7.75
N ASP A 105 -14.02 -0.42 -8.20
CA ASP A 105 -14.80 -0.31 -9.44
C ASP A 105 -13.93 -0.65 -10.66
N GLN A 106 -12.69 -0.17 -10.70
CA GLN A 106 -11.79 -0.45 -11.82
C GLN A 106 -11.33 -1.91 -11.83
N VAL A 107 -11.03 -2.52 -10.67
CA VAL A 107 -10.72 -3.96 -10.57
C VAL A 107 -11.92 -4.78 -11.07
N ALA A 108 -13.13 -4.49 -10.60
CA ALA A 108 -14.34 -5.21 -11.01
C ALA A 108 -14.67 -5.06 -12.51
N ALA A 109 -14.27 -3.95 -13.13
CA ALA A 109 -14.46 -3.70 -14.56
C ALA A 109 -13.36 -4.28 -15.45
N THR A 110 -12.25 -4.76 -14.87
CA THR A 110 -11.09 -5.26 -15.62
C THR A 110 -11.29 -6.73 -15.97
N ASP A 111 -11.23 -7.05 -17.27
CA ASP A 111 -11.12 -8.42 -17.76
C ASP A 111 -9.64 -8.83 -17.71
N VAL A 112 -9.32 -9.88 -16.95
CA VAL A 112 -7.95 -10.39 -16.78
C VAL A 112 -7.75 -11.57 -17.74
N PRO A 113 -6.89 -11.44 -18.77
CA PRO A 113 -6.63 -12.53 -19.70
C PRO A 113 -6.03 -13.77 -19.03
N GLU A 114 -6.21 -14.94 -19.65
CA GLU A 114 -5.51 -16.17 -19.22
C GLU A 114 -3.99 -15.97 -19.31
N GLY A 115 -3.25 -16.31 -18.24
CA GLY A 115 -1.80 -16.12 -18.15
C GLY A 115 -1.37 -14.72 -17.72
N GLU A 116 -2.32 -13.85 -17.33
CA GLU A 116 -2.02 -12.55 -16.74
C GLU A 116 -2.61 -12.44 -15.33
N ALA A 117 -2.06 -11.52 -14.55
CA ALA A 117 -2.53 -11.17 -13.22
C ALA A 117 -2.68 -9.66 -13.07
N LEU A 118 -3.78 -9.23 -12.44
CA LEU A 118 -3.99 -7.84 -12.05
C LEU A 118 -3.29 -7.57 -10.72
N VAL A 119 -2.41 -6.58 -10.70
CA VAL A 119 -1.73 -6.13 -9.48
C VAL A 119 -1.91 -4.64 -9.24
N GLY A 120 -1.87 -4.26 -7.96
CA GLY A 120 -1.94 -2.88 -7.49
C GLY A 120 -0.70 -2.46 -6.71
N ALA A 121 -0.33 -1.18 -6.77
CA ALA A 121 0.70 -0.58 -5.93
C ALA A 121 0.40 0.90 -5.65
N VAL A 122 0.79 1.41 -4.48
CA VAL A 122 0.69 2.84 -4.17
C VAL A 122 1.98 3.51 -4.63
N VAL A 123 1.96 4.08 -5.83
CA VAL A 123 3.17 4.50 -6.55
C VAL A 123 3.61 5.93 -6.25
N ALA A 124 2.69 6.77 -5.77
CA ALA A 124 3.00 8.16 -5.46
C ALA A 124 2.04 8.76 -4.43
N ILE A 125 2.58 9.63 -3.57
CA ILE A 125 1.83 10.59 -2.77
C ILE A 125 2.51 11.95 -2.98
N GLY A 126 1.85 12.86 -3.70
CA GLY A 126 2.47 14.12 -4.16
C GLY A 126 1.46 15.16 -4.64
N CYS A 127 1.93 16.24 -5.26
CA CYS A 127 1.03 17.31 -5.74
C CYS A 127 0.31 16.96 -7.05
N ASP A 128 0.94 16.13 -7.87
CA ASP A 128 0.49 15.82 -9.21
C ASP A 128 0.33 14.31 -9.38
N VAL A 129 -0.54 13.94 -10.31
CA VAL A 129 -0.71 12.56 -10.75
C VAL A 129 0.41 12.20 -11.73
N PRO A 130 1.14 11.10 -11.52
CA PRO A 130 2.11 10.59 -12.49
C PRO A 130 1.47 10.37 -13.88
N PRO A 131 2.23 10.56 -14.98
CA PRO A 131 1.70 10.35 -16.34
C PRO A 131 1.63 8.87 -16.77
N GLY A 132 2.06 7.95 -15.90
CA GLY A 132 2.19 6.52 -16.18
C GLY A 132 3.10 5.85 -15.16
N VAL A 133 3.35 4.55 -15.34
CA VAL A 133 4.26 3.77 -14.49
C VAL A 133 5.31 2.98 -15.28
N ALA A 134 6.25 2.38 -14.56
CA ALA A 134 7.14 1.35 -15.04
C ALA A 134 7.12 0.16 -14.06
N VAL A 135 7.17 -1.05 -14.58
CA VAL A 135 7.22 -2.29 -13.79
C VAL A 135 8.60 -2.92 -13.90
N HIS A 136 9.18 -3.25 -12.75
CA HIS A 136 10.50 -3.85 -12.63
C HIS A 136 10.45 -5.11 -11.79
N ARG A 137 11.25 -6.11 -12.17
CA ARG A 137 11.52 -7.26 -11.30
C ARG A 137 12.67 -6.93 -10.37
N THR A 138 12.52 -7.25 -9.09
CA THR A 138 13.54 -7.13 -8.06
C THR A 138 13.89 -8.49 -7.49
N GLY A 139 14.78 -8.55 -6.50
CA GLY A 139 15.06 -9.78 -5.77
C GLY A 139 13.90 -10.26 -4.88
N ASP A 140 12.97 -9.35 -4.57
CA ASP A 140 11.89 -9.56 -3.59
C ASP A 140 10.49 -9.63 -4.24
N GLY A 141 10.38 -9.44 -5.56
CA GLY A 141 9.13 -9.53 -6.31
C GLY A 141 9.07 -8.53 -7.47
N LEU A 142 7.87 -8.02 -7.77
CA LEU A 142 7.66 -6.93 -8.71
C LEU A 142 7.51 -5.60 -7.97
N GLU A 143 8.10 -4.55 -8.53
CA GLU A 143 7.90 -3.16 -8.12
C GLU A 143 7.29 -2.35 -9.27
N VAL A 144 6.25 -1.58 -8.95
CA VAL A 144 5.61 -0.62 -9.85
C VAL A 144 6.02 0.78 -9.39
N THR A 145 6.61 1.55 -10.28
CA THR A 145 7.14 2.89 -9.97
C THR A 145 6.49 3.94 -10.85
N ALA A 146 6.13 5.07 -10.26
CA ALA A 146 5.59 6.21 -10.98
C ALA A 146 6.63 6.83 -11.94
N LEU A 147 6.21 7.17 -13.15
CA LEU A 147 7.01 8.01 -14.04
C LEU A 147 7.06 9.44 -13.50
N ALA A 148 8.20 10.10 -13.69
CA ALA A 148 8.40 11.47 -13.21
C ALA A 148 7.49 12.47 -13.96
N VAL A 149 6.86 13.37 -13.20
CA VAL A 149 6.07 14.48 -13.75
C VAL A 149 7.02 15.55 -14.28
N LYS A 150 6.94 15.83 -15.60
CA LYS A 150 7.86 16.74 -16.31
C LYS A 150 7.92 18.16 -15.74
N SER A 151 6.84 18.63 -15.15
CA SER A 151 6.74 19.98 -14.56
C SER A 151 5.93 19.90 -13.28
N ALA A 152 6.48 19.17 -12.30
CA ALA A 152 5.84 18.95 -11.02
C ALA A 152 5.57 20.28 -10.29
N THR A 153 4.38 20.38 -9.71
CA THR A 153 3.98 21.45 -8.83
C THR A 153 4.75 21.32 -7.52
N VAL A 154 5.33 22.42 -7.03
CA VAL A 154 6.16 22.43 -5.81
C VAL A 154 5.31 22.51 -4.54
N GLU A 155 4.14 23.14 -4.63
CA GLU A 155 3.26 23.44 -3.50
C GLU A 155 1.93 22.69 -3.66
N CYS A 156 1.65 21.73 -2.78
CA CYS A 156 0.34 21.07 -2.74
C CYS A 156 -0.51 21.70 -1.65
N PHE A 157 -1.77 22.03 -1.96
CA PHE A 157 -2.74 22.35 -0.91
C PHE A 157 -3.06 21.11 -0.06
N ALA A 158 -3.14 19.95 -0.70
CA ALA A 158 -3.23 18.64 -0.07
C ALA A 158 -2.58 17.60 -1.00
N PRO A 159 -1.97 16.54 -0.45
CA PRO A 159 -1.34 15.51 -1.26
C PRO A 159 -2.40 14.67 -2.00
N VAL A 160 -2.05 14.24 -3.20
CA VAL A 160 -2.78 13.29 -4.03
C VAL A 160 -2.11 11.92 -3.89
N THR A 161 -2.85 10.93 -3.47
CA THR A 161 -2.41 9.52 -3.45
C THR A 161 -2.77 8.89 -4.78
N THR A 162 -1.81 8.24 -5.44
CA THR A 162 -2.00 7.56 -6.72
C THR A 162 -1.73 6.06 -6.56
N VAL A 163 -2.69 5.25 -7.00
CA VAL A 163 -2.55 3.80 -7.13
C VAL A 163 -2.32 3.47 -8.60
N ALA A 164 -1.40 2.57 -8.89
CA ALA A 164 -1.27 1.97 -10.21
C ALA A 164 -1.92 0.60 -10.24
N LEU A 165 -2.76 0.37 -11.24
CA LEU A 165 -3.34 -0.93 -11.56
C LEU A 165 -2.74 -1.39 -12.90
N VAL A 166 -2.08 -2.55 -12.90
CA VAL A 166 -1.41 -3.09 -14.09
C VAL A 166 -1.68 -4.58 -14.25
N LEU A 167 -1.76 -5.02 -15.50
CA LEU A 167 -1.73 -6.43 -15.86
C LEU A 167 -0.29 -6.82 -16.19
N VAL A 168 0.16 -7.91 -15.60
CA VAL A 168 1.47 -8.53 -15.86
C VAL A 168 1.29 -10.01 -16.17
N ASP A 169 2.26 -10.60 -16.85
CA ASP A 169 2.35 -12.04 -17.03
C ASP A 169 2.40 -12.73 -15.64
N ASP A 170 1.62 -13.79 -15.42
CA ASP A 170 1.52 -14.45 -14.12
C ASP A 170 2.81 -15.17 -13.71
N ASP A 171 3.63 -15.60 -14.67
CA ASP A 171 4.99 -16.12 -14.43
C ASP A 171 5.97 -15.03 -13.98
N ALA A 172 5.52 -13.76 -13.93
CA ALA A 172 6.33 -12.65 -13.45
C ALA A 172 6.17 -12.31 -11.97
N LEU A 173 5.18 -12.88 -11.28
CA LEU A 173 4.91 -12.66 -9.86
C LEU A 173 5.82 -13.47 -8.92
#